data_AF-A0A2E0L752-F1
#
_entry.id   AF-A0A2E0L752-F1
#
_cell.length_a   1.000
_cell.length_b   1.000
_cell.length_c   1.000
_cell.angle_alpha   90.00
_cell.angle_beta   90.00
_cell.angle_gamma   90.00
#
_symmetry.space_group_name_H-M   'P 1'
#
loop_
_entity.id
_entity.type
_entity.pdbx_description
1 polymer ?
#
loop_
_entity_poly.entity_id
_entity_poly.type
_entity_poly.pdbx_seq_one_letter_code
_entity_poly.pdbx_strand_id
1 'polypeptide(L)' 'MNLDTVSAKDLQEVERLSRELLAVMRKAKLLDLPVVEMLQQLESKAGQERRERFDAADSKYNGF' A
#
# COMPACT_ATOMS: atom_id res chain seq x y z
N MET A 1 -11.74 -2.94 -3.19
CA MET A 1 -11.11 -1.88 -3.99
C MET A 1 -10.36 -2.58 -5.11
N ASN A 2 -10.54 -2.17 -6.37
CA ASN A 2 -9.81 -2.75 -7.49
C ASN A 2 -8.55 -1.89 -7.72
N LEU A 3 -7.37 -2.49 -7.57
CA LEU A 3 -6.08 -1.82 -7.72
C LEU A 3 -5.42 -2.12 -9.07
N ASP A 4 -5.96 -3.04 -9.86
CA ASP A 4 -5.38 -3.56 -11.11
C ASP A 4 -5.03 -2.46 -12.11
N THR A 5 -5.82 -1.38 -12.13
CA THR A 5 -5.68 -0.26 -13.06
C THR A 5 -4.87 0.92 -12.52
N VAL A 6 -4.48 0.90 -11.25
CA VAL A 6 -3.73 1.97 -10.58
C VAL A 6 -2.26 1.90 -10.99
N SER A 7 -1.58 3.01 -11.29
CA SER A 7 -0.17 2.94 -11.68
C SER A 7 0.74 2.56 -10.50
N ALA A 8 1.93 1.99 -10.75
CA ALA A 8 2.88 1.66 -9.68
C ALA A 8 3.29 2.88 -8.84
N LYS A 9 3.36 4.06 -9.47
CA LYS A 9 3.62 5.33 -8.80
C LYS A 9 2.48 5.72 -7.86
N ASP A 10 1.24 5.56 -8.31
CA ASP A 10 0.07 5.86 -7.49
C ASP A 10 -0.09 4.84 -6.35
N LEU A 11 0.25 3.56 -6.56
CA LEU A 11 0.29 2.55 -5.50
C LEU A 11 1.31 2.91 -4.41
N GLN A 12 2.51 3.36 -4.80
CA GLN A 12 3.52 3.84 -3.86
C GLN A 12 3.02 5.07 -3.08
N GLU A 13 2.33 5.99 -3.74
CA GLU A 13 1.78 7.18 -3.10
C GLU A 13 0.66 6.83 -2.11
N VAL A 14 -0.22 5.88 -2.46
CA VAL A 14 -1.24 5.35 -1.55
C VAL A 14 -0.62 4.66 -0.35
N GLU A 15 0.44 3.87 -0.53
CA GLU A 15 1.21 3.26 0.58
C GLU A 15 1.74 4.36 1.53
N ARG A 16 2.39 5.39 0.96
CA ARG A 16 2.96 6.51 1.72
C ARG A 16 1.90 7.29 2.51
N LEU A 17 0.84 7.73 1.84
CA LEU A 17 -0.23 8.53 2.44
C LEU A 17 -0.99 7.75 3.53
N SER A 18 -1.23 6.46 3.32
CA SER A 18 -1.90 5.61 4.32
C SER A 18 -1.06 5.51 5.60
N ARG A 19 0.26 5.31 5.46
CA ARG A 19 1.20 5.26 6.59
C ARG A 19 1.30 6.61 7.32
N GLU A 20 1.37 7.71 6.58
CA GLU A 20 1.42 9.06 7.16
C GLU A 20 0.14 9.38 7.93
N LEU A 21 -1.03 9.05 7.37
CA LEU A 21 -2.30 9.25 8.04
C LEU A 21 -2.40 8.42 9.32
N LEU A 22 -2.01 7.14 9.30
CA LEU A 22 -1.93 6.30 10.50
C LEU A 22 -1.02 6.92 11.57
N ALA A 23 0.14 7.46 11.18
CA ALA A 23 1.05 8.11 12.10
C ALA A 23 0.46 9.39 12.72
N VAL A 24 -0.24 10.21 11.93
CA VAL A 24 -0.95 11.40 12.40
C VAL A 24 -2.09 11.02 13.33
N MET A 25 -2.92 10.04 12.96
CA MET A 25 -4.01 9.53 13.80
C MET A 25 -3.51 9.04 15.15
N ARG A 26 -2.40 8.29 15.16
CA ARG A 26 -1.76 7.83 16.41
C ARG A 26 -1.30 9.00 17.28
N LYS A 27 -0.67 10.02 16.70
CA LYS A 27 -0.25 11.24 17.43
C LYS A 27 -1.44 12.02 17.97
N ALA A 28 -2.53 12.07 17.21
CA ALA A 28 -3.78 12.75 17.59
C ALA A 28 -4.66 11.93 18.56
N LYS A 29 -4.24 10.70 18.93
CA LYS A 29 -5.04 9.74 19.73
C LYS A 29 -6.41 9.42 19.10
N LEU A 30 -6.51 9.52 17.77
CA LEU A 30 -7.67 9.11 16.99
C LEU A 30 -7.54 7.61 16.70
N LEU A 31 -8.01 6.79 17.64
CA LEU A 31 -7.90 5.33 17.62
C LEU A 31 -9.21 4.65 17.21
N ASP A 32 -9.94 5.24 16.26
CA ASP A 32 -11.11 4.59 15.68
C ASP A 32 -10.67 3.28 15.01
N LEU A 33 -10.95 2.15 15.68
CA LEU A 33 -10.47 0.82 15.32
C LEU A 33 -10.84 0.45 13.88
N PRO A 34 -12.12 0.55 13.44
CA PRO A 34 -12.50 0.34 12.05
C PRO A 34 -11.68 1.15 11.03
N VAL A 35 -11.44 2.43 11.29
CA VAL A 35 -10.72 3.30 10.35
C VAL A 35 -9.24 2.91 10.29
N VAL A 36 -8.63 2.63 11.44
CA VAL A 36 -7.23 2.19 11.54
C VAL A 36 -7.04 0.86 10.81
N GLU A 37 -7.92 -0.11 11.02
CA GLU A 37 -7.88 -1.40 10.34
C GLU A 37 -8.04 -1.25 8.83
N MET A 38 -8.97 -0.41 8.38
CA MET A 38 -9.16 -0.14 6.96
C MET A 38 -7.91 0.48 6.32
N LEU A 39 -7.26 1.44 6.99
CA LEU A 39 -6.03 2.06 6.50
C LEU A 39 -4.84 1.08 6.46
N GLN A 40 -4.71 0.21 7.46
CA GLN A 40 -3.69 -0.84 7.49
C GLN A 40 -3.90 -1.87 6.35
N GLN A 41 -5.15 -2.24 6.09
CA GLN A 41 -5.49 -3.11 4.97
C GLN A 41 -5.20 -2.44 3.62
N LEU A 42 -5.47 -1.14 3.50
CA LEU A 42 -5.17 -0.38 2.29
C LEU A 42 -3.66 -0.29 2.04
N GLU A 43 -2.86 0.07 3.05
CA GLU A 43 -1.40 0.07 2.97
C GLU A 43 -0.87 -1.30 2.53
N SER A 44 -1.34 -2.36 3.19
CA SER A 44 -0.88 -3.72 2.91
C SER A 44 -1.20 -4.17 1.48
N LYS A 45 -2.42 -3.91 1.00
CA LYS A 45 -2.85 -4.26 -0.36
C LYS A 45 -2.09 -3.47 -1.42
N ALA A 46 -1.92 -2.17 -1.23
CA ALA A 46 -1.14 -1.34 -2.16
C ALA A 46 0.32 -1.80 -2.25
N GLY A 47 0.93 -2.12 -1.11
CA GLY A 47 2.30 -2.66 -1.07
C GLY A 47 2.43 -4.05 -1.69
N GLN A 48 1.44 -4.91 -1.52
CA GLN A 48 1.41 -6.24 -2.16
C GLN A 48 1.32 -6.13 -3.68
N GLU A 49 0.35 -5.38 -4.20
CA GLU A 49 0.20 -5.12 -5.64
C GLU A 49 1.46 -4.53 -6.27
N ARG A 50 2.12 -3.60 -5.58
CA ARG A 50 3.36 -3.00 -6.06
C ARG A 50 4.49 -4.02 -6.16
N ARG A 51 4.62 -4.92 -5.18
CA ARG A 51 5.64 -6.00 -5.20
C ARG A 51 5.34 -7.03 -6.29
N GLU A 52 4.10 -7.50 -6.37
CA GLU A 52 3.69 -8.48 -7.40
C GLU A 52 3.93 -7.97 -8.81
N ARG A 53 3.69 -6.67 -9.06
CA ARG A 53 3.99 -6.04 -10.36
C ARG A 53 5.48 -5.87 -10.62
N PHE A 54 6.25 -5.54 -9.57
CA PHE A 54 7.69 -5.49 -9.67
C PHE A 54 8.23 -6.86 -10.04
N ASP A 55 7.87 -7.91 -9.29
CA ASP A 55 8.28 -9.30 -9.55
C ASP A 55 7.83 -9.80 -10.93
N ALA A 56 6.62 -9.44 -11.38
CA ALA A 56 6.14 -9.77 -12.72
C ALA A 56 6.96 -9.07 -13.83
N ALA A 57 7.29 -7.79 -13.63
CA ALA A 57 8.12 -7.03 -14.56
C ALA A 57 9.60 -7.50 -14.55
N ASP A 58 10.10 -7.94 -13.39
CA ASP A 58 11.47 -8.42 -13.18
C ASP A 58 11.66 -9.90 -13.52
N SER A 59 10.61 -10.61 -13.97
CA SER A 59 10.71 -12.02 -14.41
C SER A 59 11.65 -12.26 -15.61
N LYS A 60 12.24 -11.19 -16.19
CA LYS A 60 13.41 -11.30 -17.08
C LYS A 60 14.71 -11.69 -16.34
N TYR A 61 14.71 -11.75 -15.01
CA TYR A 61 15.80 -12.23 -14.18
C TYR A 61 15.54 -13.62 -13.57
N ASN A 62 14.78 -14.48 -14.24
CA ASN A 62 14.79 -15.94 -14.03
C ASN A 62 15.80 -16.62 -14.95
N GLY A 63 17.08 -16.32 -14.75
CA GLY A 63 18.15 -17.01 -15.47
C GLY A 63 19.52 -16.46 -15.15
N PHE A 64 20.11 -16.91 -14.03
CA PHE A 64 21.50 -17.39 -13.93
C PHE A 64 21.62 -18.30 -12.71
#